data_AF-A0A9D6DXX9-F1
#
_entry.id   AF-A0A9D6DXX9-F1
#
_cell.length_a   1.000
_cell.length_b   1.000
_cell.length_c   1.000
_cell.angle_alpha   90.00
_cell.angle_beta   90.00
_cell.angle_gamma   90.00
#
_symmetry.space_group_name_H-M   'P 1'
#
loop_
_entity.id
_entity.type
_entity.pdbx_description
1 polymer ?
#
loop_
_entity_poly.entity_id
_entity_poly.type
_entity_poly.pdbx_seq_one_letter_code
_entity_poly.pdbx_strand_id
1 'polypeptide(L)'
;MTDTDRDPYRILEVAPISPQEHINRVFQARLREMESQDAPQHRRSQIQGAFDFLSDPGRRREYGNRSCFQVKRPGDFSQGGGSDAGPTGGGLLSSLMGAFQKKPKRVADDKGIEKNMSLGYLYSQSQITEFLQYALLEFQEVCSLDPFNLEALYNTALMHYKLGEFDEAIRSLRKMLSMNSDLADAGFFLALLEESVKEGERNHE
;
A
#
# COMPACT_ATOMS: atom_id res chain seq x y z
N MET A 1 -6.91 13.55 -16.66
CA MET A 1 -6.31 12.36 -16.04
C MET A 1 -6.54 11.20 -16.99
N THR A 2 -5.46 10.53 -17.39
CA THR A 2 -5.54 9.36 -18.27
C THR A 2 -5.91 8.14 -17.45
N ASP A 3 -6.49 7.10 -18.08
CA ASP A 3 -6.97 5.87 -17.44
C ASP A 3 -5.85 5.02 -16.77
N THR A 4 -4.61 5.53 -16.76
CA THR A 4 -3.38 4.91 -16.22
C THR A 4 -3.11 5.21 -14.74
N ASP A 5 -3.90 6.08 -14.10
CA ASP A 5 -3.68 6.52 -12.71
C ASP A 5 -4.48 5.69 -11.68
N ARG A 6 -5.23 4.67 -12.12
CA ARG A 6 -6.09 3.85 -11.26
C ARG A 6 -5.50 2.46 -11.05
N ASP A 7 -5.82 1.87 -9.90
CA ASP A 7 -5.40 0.50 -9.59
C ASP A 7 -6.31 -0.53 -10.28
N PRO A 8 -5.81 -1.30 -11.28
CA PRO A 8 -6.64 -2.23 -12.04
C PRO A 8 -7.10 -3.44 -11.20
N TYR A 9 -6.33 -3.79 -10.16
CA TYR A 9 -6.67 -4.87 -9.24
C TYR A 9 -7.85 -4.49 -8.35
N ARG A 10 -7.87 -3.26 -7.83
CA ARG A 10 -8.98 -2.70 -7.06
C ARG A 10 -10.23 -2.50 -7.90
N ILE A 11 -10.11 -2.05 -9.16
CA ILE A 11 -11.27 -1.91 -10.07
C ILE A 11 -11.98 -3.25 -10.28
N LEU A 12 -11.21 -4.33 -10.48
CA LEU A 12 -11.75 -5.67 -10.66
C LEU A 12 -11.99 -6.43 -9.34
N GLU A 13 -11.58 -5.86 -8.21
CA GLU A 13 -11.61 -6.47 -6.89
C GLU A 13 -10.94 -7.86 -6.86
N VAL A 14 -9.76 -7.95 -7.47
CA VAL A 14 -8.94 -9.17 -7.51
C VAL A 14 -7.57 -8.92 -6.92
N ALA A 15 -7.05 -9.88 -6.17
CA ALA A 15 -5.72 -9.76 -5.58
C ALA A 15 -4.62 -9.64 -6.67
N PRO A 16 -3.57 -8.83 -6.47
CA PRO A 16 -2.43 -8.71 -7.39
C PRO A 16 -1.76 -10.03 -7.78
N ILE A 17 -1.75 -10.99 -6.84
CA ILE A 17 -1.18 -12.33 -7.06
C ILE A 17 -2.11 -13.28 -7.82
N SER A 18 -3.32 -12.85 -8.17
CA SER A 18 -4.33 -13.72 -8.79
C SER A 18 -3.84 -14.30 -10.12
N PRO A 19 -3.98 -15.62 -10.35
CA PRO A 19 -3.67 -16.19 -11.65
C PRO A 19 -4.66 -15.68 -12.71
N GLN A 20 -4.24 -15.69 -13.97
CA GLN A 20 -5.06 -15.15 -15.08
C GLN A 20 -6.44 -15.79 -15.16
N GLU A 21 -6.53 -17.09 -14.90
CA GLU A 21 -7.79 -17.84 -14.89
C GLU A 21 -8.78 -17.32 -13.84
N HIS A 22 -8.29 -16.88 -12.68
CA HIS A 22 -9.13 -16.28 -11.65
C HIS A 22 -9.62 -14.89 -12.09
N ILE A 23 -8.73 -14.07 -12.65
CA ILE A 23 -9.08 -12.74 -13.19
C ILE A 23 -10.16 -12.88 -14.27
N ASN A 24 -10.02 -13.82 -15.19
CA ASN A 24 -11.01 -14.11 -16.22
C ASN A 24 -12.39 -14.46 -15.62
N ARG A 25 -12.42 -15.31 -14.58
CA ARG A 25 -13.68 -15.69 -13.91
C ARG A 25 -14.36 -14.52 -13.23
N VAL A 26 -13.60 -13.68 -12.52
CA VAL A 26 -14.14 -12.49 -11.83
C VAL A 26 -14.66 -11.48 -12.82
N PHE A 27 -13.93 -11.22 -13.90
CA PHE A 27 -14.38 -10.34 -14.98
C PHE A 27 -15.72 -10.81 -15.59
N GLN A 28 -15.84 -12.11 -15.90
CA GLN A 28 -17.08 -12.68 -16.45
C GLN A 28 -18.25 -12.60 -15.45
N ALA A 29 -18.00 -12.78 -14.14
CA ALA A 29 -19.02 -12.56 -13.12
C ALA A 29 -19.50 -11.11 -13.10
N ARG A 30 -18.56 -10.16 -13.14
CA ARG A 30 -18.84 -8.71 -13.14
C ARG A 30 -19.62 -8.24 -14.36
N LEU A 31 -19.30 -8.74 -15.55
CA LEU A 31 -20.08 -8.42 -16.75
C LEU A 31 -21.54 -8.83 -16.59
N ARG A 32 -21.80 -10.05 -16.09
CA ARG A 32 -23.16 -10.54 -15.86
C ARG A 32 -23.92 -9.71 -14.82
N GLU A 33 -23.26 -9.35 -13.71
CA GLU A 33 -23.84 -8.46 -12.71
C GLU A 33 -24.23 -7.10 -13.32
N MET A 34 -23.36 -6.50 -14.13
CA MET A 34 -23.63 -5.21 -14.80
C MET A 34 -24.74 -5.27 -15.86
N GLU A 35 -24.91 -6.41 -16.53
CA GLU A 35 -26.04 -6.63 -17.44
C GLU A 35 -27.36 -6.68 -16.66
N SER A 36 -27.36 -7.32 -15.49
CA SER A 36 -28.55 -7.41 -14.63
C SER A 36 -28.91 -6.11 -13.88
N GLN A 37 -27.93 -5.25 -13.61
CA GLN A 37 -28.12 -4.01 -12.84
C GLN A 37 -28.31 -2.76 -13.71
N ASP A 38 -28.39 -2.91 -15.04
CA ASP A 38 -28.39 -1.79 -16.01
C ASP A 38 -27.29 -0.75 -15.71
N ALA A 39 -26.08 -1.23 -15.43
CA ALA A 39 -24.98 -0.39 -14.98
C ALA A 39 -24.58 0.65 -16.04
N PRO A 40 -24.18 1.87 -15.63
CA PRO A 40 -23.74 2.92 -16.55
C PRO A 40 -22.61 2.49 -17.49
N GLN A 41 -22.60 3.01 -18.73
CA GLN A 41 -21.61 2.66 -19.76
C GLN A 41 -20.17 2.93 -19.32
N HIS A 42 -19.92 3.99 -18.55
CA HIS A 42 -18.57 4.32 -18.07
C HIS A 42 -18.01 3.24 -17.13
N ARG A 43 -18.86 2.65 -16.27
CA ARG A 43 -18.47 1.56 -15.36
C ARG A 43 -18.06 0.31 -16.13
N ARG A 44 -18.80 -0.03 -17.19
CA ARG A 44 -18.43 -1.12 -18.10
C ARG A 44 -17.07 -0.88 -18.76
N SER A 45 -16.83 0.35 -19.25
CA SER A 45 -15.55 0.73 -19.86
C SER A 45 -14.38 0.61 -18.89
N GLN A 46 -14.55 0.98 -17.61
CA GLN A 46 -13.50 0.87 -16.59
C GLN A 46 -13.15 -0.59 -16.29
N ILE A 47 -14.17 -1.44 -16.08
CA ILE A 47 -13.98 -2.86 -15.82
C ILE A 47 -13.31 -3.56 -17.02
N GLN A 48 -13.73 -3.21 -18.24
CA GLN A 48 -13.08 -3.70 -19.47
C GLN A 48 -11.62 -3.24 -19.55
N GLY A 49 -11.34 -1.96 -19.34
CA GLY A 49 -9.98 -1.41 -19.39
C GLY A 49 -9.05 -2.04 -18.35
N ALA A 50 -9.54 -2.27 -17.13
CA ALA A 50 -8.80 -2.98 -16.09
C ALA A 50 -8.54 -4.44 -16.49
N PHE A 51 -9.53 -5.13 -17.07
CA PHE A 51 -9.35 -6.50 -17.56
C PHE A 51 -8.34 -6.60 -18.70
N ASP A 52 -8.41 -5.69 -19.67
CA ASP A 52 -7.47 -5.64 -20.80
C ASP A 52 -6.05 -5.34 -20.31
N PHE A 53 -5.90 -4.49 -19.29
CA PHE A 53 -4.63 -4.27 -18.61
C PHE A 53 -4.10 -5.54 -17.96
N LEU A 54 -4.94 -6.19 -17.12
CA LEU A 54 -4.53 -7.36 -16.35
C LEU A 54 -4.35 -8.62 -17.21
N SER A 55 -4.88 -8.64 -18.43
CA SER A 55 -4.69 -9.76 -19.37
C SER A 55 -3.31 -9.79 -20.00
N ASP A 56 -2.51 -8.73 -19.86
CA ASP A 56 -1.13 -8.65 -20.32
C ASP A 56 -0.13 -8.94 -19.17
N PRO A 57 0.60 -10.08 -19.20
CA PRO A 57 1.57 -10.42 -18.16
C PRO A 57 2.74 -9.44 -18.04
N GLY A 58 3.13 -8.80 -19.14
CA GLY A 58 4.18 -7.78 -19.18
C GLY A 58 3.74 -6.52 -18.44
N ARG A 59 2.54 -6.01 -18.75
CA ARG A 59 1.97 -4.85 -18.05
C ARG A 59 1.77 -5.11 -16.56
N ARG A 60 1.32 -6.31 -16.18
CA ARG A 60 1.20 -6.71 -14.77
C ARG A 60 2.54 -6.69 -14.04
N ARG A 61 3.59 -7.22 -14.68
CA ARG A 61 4.93 -7.26 -14.13
C ARG A 61 5.50 -5.84 -13.97
N GLU A 62 5.39 -5.02 -15.01
CA GLU A 62 5.84 -3.63 -14.97
C GLU A 62 5.11 -2.83 -13.89
N TYR A 63 3.79 -3.00 -13.80
CA TYR A 63 2.98 -2.37 -12.77
C TYR A 63 3.42 -2.77 -11.37
N GLY A 64 3.61 -4.07 -11.12
CA GLY A 64 4.07 -4.58 -9.82
C GLY A 64 5.50 -4.16 -9.45
N ASN A 65 6.31 -3.71 -10.41
CA ASN A 65 7.68 -3.26 -10.19
C ASN A 65 7.80 -1.77 -9.81
N ARG A 66 6.69 -1.01 -9.81
CA ARG A 66 6.67 0.40 -9.37
C ARG A 66 7.22 0.52 -7.94
N SER A 67 7.94 1.61 -7.64
CA SER A 67 8.56 1.86 -6.32
C SER A 67 7.59 1.70 -5.15
N CYS A 68 6.35 2.17 -5.32
CA CYS A 68 5.29 2.09 -4.34
C CYS A 68 4.80 0.66 -4.04
N PHE A 69 5.19 -0.36 -4.83
CA PHE A 69 4.86 -1.77 -4.55
C PHE A 69 6.07 -2.60 -4.11
N GLN A 70 7.20 -1.95 -3.82
CA GLN A 70 8.40 -2.60 -3.32
C GLN A 70 8.37 -2.70 -1.80
N VAL A 71 8.77 -3.87 -1.30
CA VAL A 71 8.92 -4.14 0.14
C VAL A 71 10.06 -3.28 0.68
N LYS A 72 9.79 -2.60 1.79
CA LYS A 72 10.72 -1.66 2.41
C LYS A 72 11.61 -2.36 3.42
N ARG A 73 12.91 -2.07 3.34
CA ARG A 73 13.93 -2.57 4.26
C ARG A 73 14.19 -1.54 5.35
N PRO A 74 14.71 -1.96 6.52
CA PRO A 74 15.07 -1.04 7.59
C PRO A 74 15.92 0.12 7.05
N GLY A 75 15.45 1.35 7.25
CA GLY A 75 16.15 2.55 6.80
C GLY A 75 15.66 3.13 5.47
N ASP A 76 14.79 2.45 4.73
CA ASP A 76 14.24 2.99 3.47
C ASP A 76 13.43 4.29 3.70
N PHE A 77 12.89 4.50 4.91
CA PHE A 77 12.23 5.76 5.31
C PHE A 77 13.10 6.65 6.20
N SER A 78 14.38 6.30 6.39
CA SER A 78 15.29 7.05 7.26
C SER A 78 15.97 8.26 6.59
N GLN A 79 15.65 8.55 5.33
CA GLN A 79 16.26 9.66 4.56
C GLN A 79 15.18 10.54 3.92
N GLY A 80 14.68 11.48 4.71
CA GLY A 80 14.29 12.80 4.22
C GLY A 80 15.28 13.79 4.80
N GLY A 81 16.35 14.09 4.05
CA GLY A 81 17.24 15.20 4.36
C GLY A 81 16.46 16.51 4.32
N GLY A 82 15.96 16.95 5.48
CA GLY A 82 15.91 18.36 5.78
C GLY A 82 17.35 18.86 5.78
N SER A 83 17.65 19.68 4.80
CA SER A 83 18.85 20.51 4.70
C SER A 83 19.28 21.08 6.05
N ASP A 84 20.59 21.27 6.21
CA ASP A 84 21.19 22.34 7.00
C ASP A 84 20.78 23.72 6.44
N ALA A 85 19.48 23.99 6.34
CA ALA A 85 18.96 25.33 6.50
C ALA A 85 18.56 25.42 7.98
N GLY A 86 19.54 25.78 8.81
CA GLY A 86 19.24 26.21 10.17
C GLY A 86 18.14 27.29 10.14
N PRO A 87 17.32 27.41 11.20
CA PRO A 87 16.33 28.48 11.26
C PRO A 87 17.09 29.80 11.33
N THR A 88 17.20 30.48 10.20
CA THR A 88 17.37 31.94 10.15
C THR A 88 16.06 32.56 10.61
N GLY A 89 15.74 32.38 11.89
CA GLY A 89 14.46 32.77 12.47
C GLY A 89 14.27 32.32 13.93
N GLY A 90 14.91 33.03 14.87
CA GLY A 90 14.33 33.34 16.18
C GLY A 90 14.22 32.23 17.24
N GLY A 91 15.35 31.89 17.88
CA GLY A 91 15.59 32.04 19.33
C GLY A 91 14.70 31.41 20.42
N LEU A 92 13.49 30.90 20.16
CA LEU A 92 12.63 30.33 21.22
C LEU A 92 11.92 29.04 20.80
N LEU A 93 11.55 28.92 19.53
CA LEU A 93 10.83 27.74 19.01
C LEU A 93 11.73 26.50 18.90
N SER A 94 13.03 26.68 18.65
CA SER A 94 14.00 25.58 18.51
C SER A 94 14.29 24.88 19.85
N SER A 95 14.33 25.61 20.96
CA SER A 95 14.47 25.02 22.30
C SER A 95 13.19 24.31 22.76
N LEU A 96 12.02 24.80 22.36
CA LEU A 96 10.73 24.15 22.68
C LEU A 96 10.47 22.90 21.83
N MET A 97 10.85 22.91 20.55
CA MET A 97 10.78 21.73 19.67
C MET A 97 11.83 20.66 20.03
N GLY A 98 12.98 21.07 20.58
CA GLY A 98 13.98 20.13 21.12
C GLY A 98 13.46 19.31 22.31
N ALA A 99 12.44 19.79 23.04
CA ALA A 99 11.82 19.08 24.15
C ALA A 99 10.73 18.07 23.73
N PHE A 100 10.15 18.21 22.52
CA PHE A 100 9.09 17.34 22.00
C PHE A 100 9.57 16.28 21.00
N GLN A 101 10.82 16.33 20.54
CA GLN A 101 11.46 15.28 19.73
C GLN A 101 12.28 14.28 20.54
N LYS A 102 11.86 13.93 21.76
CA LYS A 102 12.26 12.63 22.30
C LYS A 102 11.50 11.58 21.49
N LYS A 103 12.08 11.14 20.35
CA LYS A 103 11.73 9.84 19.76
C LYS A 103 11.61 8.88 20.94
N PRO A 104 10.45 8.22 21.15
CA PRO A 104 10.33 7.28 22.25
C PRO A 104 11.54 6.35 22.15
N LYS A 105 12.32 6.30 23.23
CA LYS A 105 13.52 5.46 23.28
C LYS A 105 13.05 4.07 22.86
N ARG A 106 13.55 3.52 21.75
CA ARG A 106 13.22 2.15 21.33
C ARG A 106 13.59 1.24 22.50
N VAL A 107 12.60 0.79 23.26
CA VAL A 107 12.76 -0.15 24.38
C VAL A 107 12.45 -1.58 23.90
N ALA A 108 12.06 -1.74 22.63
CA ALA A 108 11.67 -3.01 22.05
C ALA A 108 12.88 -3.92 21.82
N ASP A 109 12.64 -5.23 21.79
CA ASP A 109 13.64 -6.24 21.46
C ASP A 109 14.13 -6.04 20.02
N ASP A 110 15.22 -5.26 19.87
CA ASP A 110 15.81 -4.91 18.57
C ASP A 110 16.17 -6.17 17.75
N LYS A 111 16.56 -7.27 18.41
CA LYS A 111 16.88 -8.54 17.73
C LYS A 111 15.62 -9.22 17.20
N GLY A 112 14.54 -9.22 17.99
CA GLY A 112 13.23 -9.70 17.56
C GLY A 112 12.70 -8.94 16.35
N ILE A 113 12.80 -7.61 16.38
CA ILE A 113 12.41 -6.73 15.28
C ILE A 113 13.22 -7.04 14.00
N GLU A 114 14.54 -7.13 14.10
CA GLU A 114 15.40 -7.42 12.95
C GLU A 114 15.10 -8.80 12.34
N LYS A 115 14.94 -9.81 13.20
CA LYS A 115 14.58 -11.18 12.79
C LYS A 115 13.26 -11.19 12.03
N ASN A 116 12.21 -10.59 12.60
CA ASN A 116 10.88 -10.60 12.00
C ASN A 116 10.84 -9.75 10.71
N MET A 117 11.53 -8.59 10.67
CA MET A 117 11.68 -7.82 9.42
C MET A 117 12.33 -8.66 8.31
N SER A 118 13.36 -9.45 8.66
CA SER A 118 14.06 -10.31 7.71
C SER A 118 13.19 -11.47 7.22
N LEU A 119 12.48 -12.15 8.12
CA LEU A 119 11.55 -13.23 7.76
C LEU A 119 10.39 -12.70 6.91
N GLY A 120 9.78 -11.59 7.32
CA GLY A 120 8.72 -10.93 6.56
C GLY A 120 9.19 -10.55 5.16
N TYR A 121 10.40 -10.00 5.03
CA TYR A 121 10.99 -9.72 3.73
C TYR A 121 11.14 -10.98 2.87
N LEU A 122 11.70 -12.07 3.41
CA LEU A 122 11.89 -13.31 2.67
C LEU A 122 10.56 -13.91 2.20
N TYR A 123 9.59 -13.99 3.10
CA TYR A 123 8.26 -14.52 2.77
C TYR A 123 7.52 -13.66 1.73
N SER A 124 7.68 -12.33 1.80
CA SER A 124 7.05 -11.38 0.86
C SER A 124 7.55 -11.48 -0.59
N GLN A 125 8.69 -12.15 -0.83
CA GLN A 125 9.20 -12.41 -2.18
C GLN A 125 8.42 -13.52 -2.90
N SER A 126 7.61 -14.29 -2.16
CA SER A 126 6.77 -15.33 -2.73
C SER A 126 5.53 -14.74 -3.42
N GLN A 127 5.00 -15.46 -4.41
CA GLN A 127 3.70 -15.15 -5.02
C GLN A 127 2.59 -16.10 -4.55
N ILE A 128 2.88 -16.89 -3.51
CA ILE A 128 1.95 -17.86 -2.92
C ILE A 128 1.29 -17.19 -1.71
N THR A 129 -0.05 -17.27 -1.67
CA THR A 129 -0.89 -16.66 -0.62
C THR A 129 -0.43 -17.01 0.79
N GLU A 130 -0.11 -18.27 1.06
CA GLU A 130 0.30 -18.73 2.39
C GLU A 130 1.59 -18.04 2.87
N PHE A 131 2.58 -17.90 1.99
CA PHE A 131 3.82 -17.18 2.31
C PHE A 131 3.57 -15.69 2.51
N LEU A 132 2.66 -15.07 1.75
CA LEU A 132 2.29 -13.67 2.00
C LEU A 132 1.57 -13.48 3.34
N GLN A 133 0.79 -14.46 3.78
CA GLN A 133 0.20 -14.45 5.13
C GLN A 133 1.27 -14.57 6.21
N TYR A 134 2.27 -15.43 6.03
CA TYR A 134 3.42 -15.46 6.94
C TYR A 134 4.18 -14.12 6.95
N ALA A 135 4.40 -13.50 5.79
CA ALA A 135 5.02 -12.19 5.71
C ALA A 135 4.22 -11.13 6.49
N LEU A 136 2.91 -11.12 6.33
CA LEU A 136 2.00 -10.23 7.04
C LEU A 136 2.11 -10.43 8.57
N LEU A 137 2.11 -11.66 9.05
CA LEU A 137 2.25 -11.98 10.48
C LEU A 137 3.57 -11.46 11.05
N GLU A 138 4.68 -11.66 10.35
CA GLU A 138 5.99 -11.18 10.79
C GLU A 138 6.04 -9.64 10.87
N PHE A 139 5.49 -8.94 9.88
CA PHE A 139 5.43 -7.46 9.91
C PHE A 139 4.48 -6.93 10.98
N GLN A 140 3.36 -7.62 11.24
CA GLN A 140 2.43 -7.27 12.31
C GLN A 140 3.08 -7.44 13.69
N GLU A 141 3.93 -8.46 13.88
CA GLU A 141 4.69 -8.62 15.11
C GLU A 141 5.73 -7.51 15.28
N VAL A 142 6.37 -7.05 14.19
CA VAL A 142 7.21 -5.84 14.28
C VAL A 142 6.38 -4.62 14.70
N CYS A 143 5.16 -4.47 14.19
CA CYS A 143 4.26 -3.39 14.59
C CYS A 143 3.76 -3.51 16.03
N SER A 144 3.70 -4.71 16.60
CA SER A 144 3.33 -4.94 18.01
C SER A 144 4.48 -4.54 18.95
N LEU A 145 5.72 -4.82 18.55
CA LEU A 145 6.95 -4.50 19.28
C LEU A 145 7.34 -3.02 19.14
N ASP A 146 7.29 -2.47 17.92
CA ASP A 146 7.55 -1.06 17.60
C ASP A 146 6.38 -0.50 16.76
N PRO A 147 5.35 0.07 17.41
CA PRO A 147 4.19 0.65 16.73
C PRO A 147 4.50 1.83 15.80
N PHE A 148 5.71 2.40 15.87
CA PHE A 148 6.17 3.53 15.05
C PHE A 148 7.14 3.10 13.93
N ASN A 149 7.32 1.79 13.72
CA ASN A 149 8.14 1.26 12.64
C ASN A 149 7.46 1.49 11.28
N LEU A 150 7.86 2.54 10.57
CA LEU A 150 7.26 2.96 9.30
C LEU A 150 7.41 1.89 8.22
N GLU A 151 8.55 1.20 8.17
CA GLU A 151 8.80 0.11 7.23
C GLU A 151 7.85 -1.06 7.45
N ALA A 152 7.65 -1.49 8.69
CA ALA A 152 6.75 -2.60 9.02
C ALA A 152 5.28 -2.24 8.72
N LEU A 153 4.86 -1.01 9.01
CA LEU A 153 3.51 -0.53 8.69
C LEU A 153 3.27 -0.48 7.17
N TYR A 154 4.25 0.01 6.42
CA TYR A 154 4.19 0.02 4.96
C TYR A 154 4.10 -1.40 4.41
N ASN A 155 4.96 -2.30 4.90
CA ASN A 155 5.00 -3.67 4.44
C ASN A 155 3.72 -4.44 4.81
N THR A 156 3.13 -4.15 5.97
CA THR A 156 1.80 -4.66 6.36
C THR A 156 0.74 -4.22 5.33
N ALA A 157 0.72 -2.93 4.96
CA ALA A 157 -0.18 -2.42 3.93
C ALA A 157 0.03 -3.08 2.57
N LEU A 158 1.29 -3.26 2.16
CA LEU A 158 1.66 -3.92 0.91
C LEU A 158 1.24 -5.40 0.89
N MET A 159 1.35 -6.12 2.01
CA MET A 159 0.91 -7.51 2.10
C MET A 159 -0.62 -7.60 2.00
N HIS A 160 -1.34 -6.76 2.74
CA HIS A 160 -2.80 -6.64 2.61
C HIS A 160 -3.21 -6.37 1.15
N TYR A 161 -2.56 -5.42 0.48
CA TYR A 161 -2.81 -5.13 -0.93
C TYR A 161 -2.54 -6.35 -1.83
N LYS A 162 -1.40 -7.04 -1.67
CA LYS A 162 -1.08 -8.24 -2.45
C LYS A 162 -2.09 -9.38 -2.23
N LEU A 163 -2.68 -9.46 -1.04
CA LEU A 163 -3.73 -10.41 -0.67
C LEU A 163 -5.14 -9.97 -1.16
N GLY A 164 -5.29 -8.75 -1.70
CA GLY A 164 -6.57 -8.20 -2.13
C GLY A 164 -7.39 -7.56 -1.00
N GLU A 165 -6.81 -7.41 0.19
CA GLU A 165 -7.39 -6.80 1.39
C GLU A 165 -7.16 -5.28 1.33
N PHE A 166 -7.78 -4.63 0.34
CA PHE A 166 -7.48 -3.24 -0.01
C PHE A 166 -7.86 -2.23 1.10
N ASP A 167 -8.91 -2.49 1.88
CA ASP A 167 -9.37 -1.58 2.93
C ASP A 167 -8.40 -1.59 4.13
N GLU A 168 -7.84 -2.74 4.44
CA GLU A 168 -6.78 -2.97 5.43
C GLU A 168 -5.48 -2.29 5.00
N ALA A 169 -5.16 -2.36 3.70
CA ALA A 169 -4.02 -1.63 3.13
C ALA A 169 -4.19 -0.12 3.30
N ILE A 170 -5.37 0.43 2.92
CA ILE A 170 -5.71 1.85 3.10
C ILE A 170 -5.62 2.25 4.57
N ARG A 171 -6.19 1.46 5.50
CA ARG A 171 -6.13 1.73 6.94
C ARG A 171 -4.69 1.81 7.45
N SER A 172 -3.85 0.88 7.02
CA SER A 172 -2.42 0.83 7.40
C SER A 172 -1.64 2.02 6.84
N LEU A 173 -1.87 2.39 5.57
CA LEU A 173 -1.26 3.57 4.94
C LEU A 173 -1.69 4.88 5.62
N ARG A 174 -2.98 5.04 5.94
CA ARG A 174 -3.49 6.22 6.68
C ARG A 174 -2.87 6.32 8.07
N LYS A 175 -2.74 5.21 8.78
CA LYS A 175 -2.05 5.17 10.09
C LYS A 175 -0.58 5.57 9.96
N MET A 176 0.10 5.08 8.92
CA MET A 176 1.49 5.44 8.64
C MET A 176 1.64 6.94 8.35
N LEU A 177 0.81 7.48 7.46
CA LEU A 177 0.86 8.88 7.04
C LEU A 177 0.42 9.87 8.12
N SER A 178 -0.37 9.43 9.12
CA SER A 178 -0.68 10.28 10.28
C SER A 178 0.51 10.47 11.24
N MET A 179 1.51 9.57 11.20
CA MET A 179 2.74 9.71 11.96
C MET A 179 3.83 10.46 11.19
N ASN A 180 3.91 10.24 9.88
CA ASN A 180 4.79 10.99 8.99
C ASN A 180 4.13 11.18 7.63
N SER A 181 3.74 12.41 7.34
CA SER A 181 3.04 12.77 6.10
C SER A 181 3.95 12.89 4.88
N ASP A 182 5.27 12.96 5.06
CA ASP A 182 6.26 13.19 3.99
C ASP A 182 6.82 11.88 3.42
N LEU A 183 5.94 10.90 3.20
CA LEU A 183 6.30 9.59 2.69
C LEU A 183 5.72 9.42 1.28
N ALA A 184 6.45 9.90 0.27
CA ALA A 184 5.99 9.99 -1.11
C ALA A 184 5.40 8.67 -1.65
N ASP A 185 6.11 7.55 -1.44
CA ASP A 185 5.63 6.23 -1.88
C ASP A 185 4.31 5.83 -1.18
N ALA A 186 4.17 6.10 0.11
CA ALA A 186 2.96 5.79 0.87
C ALA A 186 1.79 6.70 0.48
N GLY A 187 2.05 7.99 0.26
CA GLY A 187 1.06 8.94 -0.23
C GLY A 187 0.55 8.59 -1.63
N PHE A 188 1.46 8.25 -2.54
CA PHE A 188 1.11 7.80 -3.89
C PHE A 188 0.30 6.49 -3.84
N PHE A 189 0.74 5.52 -3.04
CA PHE A 189 0.04 4.25 -2.88
C PHE A 189 -1.38 4.45 -2.32
N LEU A 190 -1.54 5.29 -1.30
CA LEU A 190 -2.86 5.60 -0.75
C LEU A 190 -3.76 6.27 -1.78
N ALA A 191 -3.25 7.29 -2.49
CA ALA A 191 -4.02 8.01 -3.51
C ALA A 191 -4.49 7.06 -4.63
N LEU A 192 -3.61 6.16 -5.07
CA LEU A 192 -3.92 5.15 -6.09
C LEU A 192 -5.04 4.19 -5.66
N LEU A 193 -5.08 3.80 -4.39
CA LEU A 193 -6.14 2.93 -3.87
C LEU A 193 -7.46 3.69 -3.61
N GLU A 194 -7.40 4.93 -3.11
CA GLU A 194 -8.58 5.75 -2.81
C GLU A 194 -9.27 6.29 -4.08
N GLU A 195 -8.51 6.61 -5.12
CA GLU A 195 -9.08 7.08 -6.40
C GLU A 195 -10.00 6.02 -7.02
N SER A 196 -9.66 4.75 -6.86
CA SER A 196 -10.51 3.63 -7.28
C SER A 196 -11.81 3.52 -6.45
N VAL A 197 -11.87 4.07 -5.22
CA VAL A 197 -13.05 4.02 -4.33
C VAL A 197 -14.00 5.19 -4.57
N LYS A 198 -13.48 6.43 -4.62
CA LYS A 198 -14.29 7.67 -4.69
C LYS A 198 -15.23 7.71 -5.89
N GLU A 199 -14.93 6.99 -6.95
CA GLU A 199 -15.78 6.92 -8.14
C GLU A 199 -16.77 5.74 -8.09
N GLY A 200 -16.51 4.71 -7.28
CA GLY A 200 -17.52 3.69 -6.99
C GLY A 200 -18.68 4.27 -6.19
N GLU A 201 -18.37 5.12 -5.20
CA GLU A 201 -19.35 5.75 -4.30
C GLU A 201 -20.10 6.92 -4.95
N ARG A 202 -19.41 7.80 -5.70
CA ARG A 202 -20.04 8.92 -6.44
C ARG A 202 -21.07 8.50 -7.49
N ASN A 203 -21.11 7.22 -7.84
CA ASN A 203 -21.98 6.67 -8.88
C ASN A 203 -23.14 5.83 -8.30
N HIS A 204 -23.32 5.84 -6.97
CA HIS A 204 -24.48 5.28 -6.26
C HIS A 204 -25.43 6.36 -5.72
N GLU A 205 -25.07 7.64 -5.84
CA GLU A 205 -25.93 8.82 -5.58
C GLU A 205 -26.57 9.34 -6.88
#